data_AF-K2DQG4-F1
#
_entry.id   AF-K2DQG4-F1
#
_cell.length_a   1.000
_cell.length_b   1.000
_cell.length_c   1.000
_cell.angle_alpha   90.00
_cell.angle_beta   90.00
_cell.angle_gamma   90.00
#
_symmetry.space_group_name_H-M   'P 1'
#
loop_
_entity.id
_entity.type
_entity.pdbx_description
1 polymer ?
#
loop_
_entity_poly.entity_id
_entity_poly.type
_entity_poly.pdbx_seq_one_letter_code
_entity_poly.pdbx_strand_id
1 'polypeptide(L)'
;MINLLTIPENVPIEFEITADAPMNSFWIPALGGQIYAMPGMRSKLYLIANKQGTFRGASANISGKGFSGMNFNTVATSKEEYQNWVRIVQSSGRGLSFSDYQNELVKPSSYAPVQLFSLQDRELFERIIDQYMAHTK
;
A
#
# COMPACT_ATOMS: atom_id res chain seq x y z
N MET A 1 1.11 0.70 6.94
CA MET A 1 0.64 -0.70 7.05
C MET A 1 1.26 -1.53 5.94
N ILE A 2 1.40 -2.85 6.12
CA ILE A 2 1.90 -3.81 5.12
C ILE A 2 0.85 -4.92 4.94
N ASN A 3 0.54 -5.29 3.70
CA ASN A 3 -0.38 -6.37 3.31
C ASN A 3 -1.81 -6.31 3.89
N LEU A 4 -2.21 -5.14 4.38
CA LEU A 4 -3.56 -4.81 4.82
C LEU A 4 -3.90 -3.40 4.32
N LEU A 5 -5.15 -3.19 3.91
CA LEU A 5 -5.71 -1.90 3.54
C LEU A 5 -7.07 -1.75 4.23
N THR A 6 -7.21 -0.84 5.19
CA THR A 6 -8.51 -0.58 5.83
C THR A 6 -9.08 0.72 5.28
N ILE A 7 -10.35 0.70 4.86
CA ILE A 7 -11.04 1.82 4.22
C ILE A 7 -12.47 1.96 4.75
N PRO A 8 -13.05 3.18 4.82
CA PRO A 8 -14.47 3.34 5.13
C PRO A 8 -15.34 3.02 3.90
N GLU A 9 -16.49 2.38 4.12
CA GLU A 9 -17.50 2.19 3.08
C GLU A 9 -18.12 3.53 2.63
N ASN A 10 -18.59 3.57 1.38
CA ASN A 10 -19.28 4.71 0.78
C ASN A 10 -18.48 6.03 0.83
N VAL A 11 -17.15 5.92 0.75
CA VAL A 11 -16.23 7.06 0.65
C VAL A 11 -15.35 6.86 -0.58
N PRO A 12 -15.30 7.82 -1.53
CA PRO A 12 -14.34 7.81 -2.61
C PRO A 12 -12.91 7.98 -2.06
N ILE A 13 -12.00 7.11 -2.50
CA ILE A 13 -10.59 7.12 -2.07
C ILE A 13 -9.72 7.29 -3.29
N GLU A 14 -8.84 8.30 -3.25
CA GLU A 14 -7.74 8.47 -4.18
C GLU A 14 -6.52 7.71 -3.68
N PHE A 15 -6.04 6.78 -4.49
CA PHE A 15 -4.80 6.06 -4.28
C PHE A 15 -3.71 6.67 -5.15
N GLU A 16 -2.62 7.11 -4.53
CA GLU A 16 -1.36 7.38 -5.21
C GLU A 16 -0.46 6.15 -5.08
N ILE A 17 -0.01 5.63 -6.22
CA ILE A 17 0.65 4.32 -6.30
C ILE A 17 1.97 4.47 -7.05
N THR A 18 3.03 3.88 -6.50
CA THR A 18 4.35 3.75 -7.11
C THR A 18 4.94 2.37 -6.83
N ALA A 19 6.10 2.04 -7.40
CA ALA A 19 6.80 0.79 -7.14
C ALA A 19 8.28 1.01 -6.80
N ASP A 20 8.80 0.26 -5.84
CA ASP A 20 10.23 0.20 -5.50
C ASP A 20 10.89 -1.02 -6.15
N ALA A 21 10.71 -1.12 -7.47
CA ALA A 21 11.14 -2.17 -8.41
C ALA A 21 10.82 -3.65 -8.05
N PRO A 22 10.52 -4.50 -9.07
CA PRO A 22 10.21 -4.17 -10.46
C PRO A 22 8.77 -3.65 -10.60
N MET A 23 8.34 -3.40 -11.85
CA MET A 23 6.96 -3.03 -12.16
C MET A 23 5.96 -4.05 -11.59
N ASN A 24 4.88 -3.54 -10.99
CA ASN A 24 3.85 -4.34 -10.34
C ASN A 24 2.44 -3.91 -10.80
N SER A 25 1.41 -4.62 -10.39
CA SER A 25 0.01 -4.30 -10.66
C SER A 25 -0.79 -4.35 -9.37
N PHE A 26 -1.37 -3.22 -8.97
CA PHE A 26 -2.28 -3.14 -7.83
C PHE A 26 -3.69 -3.49 -8.31
N TRP A 27 -4.28 -4.56 -7.77
CA TRP A 27 -5.59 -5.04 -8.19
C TRP A 27 -6.47 -5.46 -7.02
N ILE A 28 -7.70 -4.94 -6.97
CA ILE A 28 -8.76 -5.40 -6.05
C ILE A 28 -9.97 -5.79 -6.91
N PRO A 29 -10.12 -7.07 -7.32
CA PRO A 29 -11.13 -7.48 -8.30
C PRO A 29 -12.56 -7.09 -7.92
N ALA A 30 -12.92 -7.24 -6.64
CA ALA A 30 -14.26 -6.96 -6.16
C ALA A 30 -14.62 -5.47 -6.15
N LEU A 31 -13.62 -4.58 -6.22
CA LEU A 31 -13.81 -3.12 -6.30
C LEU A 31 -13.58 -2.60 -7.73
N GLY A 32 -13.28 -3.48 -8.69
CA GLY A 32 -13.18 -3.16 -10.12
C GLY A 32 -11.90 -2.45 -10.57
N GLY A 33 -11.03 -2.02 -9.65
CA GLY A 33 -9.81 -1.26 -9.95
C GLY A 33 -8.57 -2.12 -10.14
N GLN A 34 -7.91 -1.99 -11.30
CA GLN A 34 -6.54 -2.45 -11.55
C GLN A 34 -5.70 -1.31 -12.10
N ILE A 35 -4.47 -1.15 -11.60
CA ILE A 35 -3.52 -0.16 -12.14
C ILE A 35 -2.08 -0.65 -11.99
N TYR A 36 -1.22 -0.28 -12.93
CA TYR A 36 0.21 -0.57 -12.84
C TYR A 36 0.93 0.39 -11.88
N ALA A 37 1.89 -0.17 -11.16
CA ALA A 37 2.81 0.53 -10.29
C ALA A 37 4.21 0.45 -10.92
N MET A 38 4.82 1.60 -11.20
CA MET A 38 6.11 1.71 -11.90
C MET A 38 7.10 2.53 -11.07
N PRO A 39 8.39 2.13 -11.01
CA PRO A 39 9.43 2.92 -10.35
C PRO A 39 9.59 4.30 -10.99
N GLY A 40 9.76 5.31 -10.13
CA GLY A 40 9.90 6.71 -10.55
C GLY A 40 8.62 7.35 -11.10
N MET A 41 7.47 6.66 -11.06
CA MET A 41 6.19 7.18 -11.54
C MET A 41 5.12 7.15 -10.46
N ARG A 42 4.18 8.10 -10.57
CA ARG A 42 2.97 8.16 -9.76
C ARG A 42 1.75 7.81 -10.60
N SER A 43 1.09 6.72 -10.26
CA SER A 43 -0.20 6.31 -10.81
C SER A 43 -1.32 6.72 -9.86
N LYS A 44 -2.48 7.12 -10.39
CA LYS A 44 -3.67 7.48 -9.60
C LYS A 44 -4.81 6.51 -9.88
N LEU A 45 -5.47 6.03 -8.83
CA LEU A 45 -6.66 5.18 -8.92
C LEU A 45 -7.71 5.68 -7.93
N TYR A 46 -8.97 5.74 -8.37
CA TYR A 46 -10.10 6.09 -7.51
C TYR A 46 -10.95 4.84 -7.27
N LEU A 47 -11.22 4.51 -6.01
CA LEU A 47 -12.13 3.41 -5.66
C LEU A 47 -13.11 3.81 -4.57
N ILE A 48 -14.23 3.10 -4.55
CA ILE A 48 -15.24 3.17 -3.50
C ILE A 48 -15.68 1.75 -3.16
N ALA A 49 -15.73 1.43 -1.86
CA ALA A 49 -16.35 0.20 -1.38
C ALA A 49 -17.81 0.48 -1.01
N ASN A 50 -18.76 -0.07 -1.77
CA ASN A 50 -20.19 0.18 -1.58
C ASN A 50 -20.80 -0.62 -0.41
N LYS A 51 -20.06 -1.56 0.16
CA LYS A 51 -20.48 -2.42 1.27
C LYS A 51 -19.28 -2.73 2.17
N GLN A 52 -19.52 -2.88 3.46
CA GLN A 52 -18.57 -3.43 4.40
C GLN A 52 -18.17 -4.87 4.04
N GLY A 53 -16.95 -5.26 4.40
CA GLY A 53 -16.45 -6.62 4.21
C GLY A 53 -14.96 -6.65 3.88
N THR A 54 -14.45 -7.87 3.69
CA THR A 54 -13.05 -8.10 3.30
C THR A 54 -12.98 -8.47 1.83
N PHE A 55 -12.24 -7.68 1.06
CA PHE A 55 -11.96 -7.88 -0.35
C PHE A 55 -10.50 -8.30 -0.53
N ARG A 56 -10.27 -9.34 -1.32
CA ARG A 56 -8.91 -9.77 -1.64
C ARG A 56 -8.28 -8.80 -2.63
N GLY A 57 -7.09 -8.32 -2.30
CA GLY A 57 -6.19 -7.63 -3.22
C GLY A 57 -5.02 -8.54 -3.60
N ALA A 58 -4.50 -8.35 -4.81
CA ALA A 58 -3.38 -9.13 -5.30
C ALA A 58 -2.52 -8.31 -6.25
N SER A 59 -1.27 -8.76 -6.40
CA SER A 59 -0.45 -8.41 -7.54
C SER A 59 -0.89 -9.21 -8.77
N ALA A 60 -1.17 -8.52 -9.88
CA ALA A 60 -1.53 -9.17 -11.15
C ALA A 60 -0.34 -9.29 -12.14
N ASN A 61 0.86 -8.82 -11.78
CA ASN A 61 2.04 -8.82 -12.65
C ASN A 61 3.20 -9.61 -12.04
N ILE A 62 3.69 -10.64 -12.73
CA ILE A 62 4.80 -11.47 -12.25
C ILE A 62 6.04 -10.60 -12.05
N SER A 63 6.43 -10.42 -10.79
CA SER A 63 7.54 -9.56 -10.34
C SER A 63 8.75 -10.35 -9.84
N GLY A 64 8.78 -11.67 -10.02
CA GLY A 64 9.88 -12.56 -9.63
C GLY A 64 9.59 -13.42 -8.39
N LYS A 65 10.65 -13.82 -7.67
CA LYS A 65 10.56 -14.74 -6.53
C LYS A 65 9.73 -14.11 -5.40
N GLY A 66 8.67 -14.82 -4.96
CA GLY A 66 7.75 -14.34 -3.92
C GLY A 66 6.45 -13.74 -4.45
N PHE A 67 6.31 -13.58 -5.78
CA PHE A 67 5.11 -13.03 -6.44
C PHE A 67 3.80 -13.73 -6.00
N SER A 68 3.80 -15.06 -5.87
CA SER A 68 2.61 -15.82 -5.45
C SER A 68 2.08 -15.42 -4.07
N GLY A 69 2.95 -14.87 -3.22
CA GLY A 69 2.62 -14.38 -1.89
C GLY A 69 2.22 -12.91 -1.84
N MET A 70 2.26 -12.19 -2.97
CA MET A 70 1.87 -10.77 -3.05
C MET A 70 0.35 -10.61 -3.08
N ASN A 71 -0.28 -10.96 -1.96
CA ASN A 71 -1.68 -10.74 -1.68
C ASN A 71 -1.80 -9.81 -0.48
N PHE A 72 -2.87 -9.03 -0.46
CA PHE A 72 -3.24 -8.19 0.66
C PHE A 72 -4.74 -8.24 0.87
N ASN A 73 -5.20 -7.95 2.08
CA ASN A 73 -6.63 -7.82 2.35
C ASN A 73 -7.02 -6.35 2.38
N THR A 74 -8.13 -6.04 1.72
CA THR A 74 -8.81 -4.73 1.83
C THR A 74 -10.03 -4.91 2.71
N VAL A 75 -10.08 -4.24 3.86
CA VAL A 75 -11.19 -4.30 4.81
C VAL A 75 -11.98 -3.00 4.71
N ALA A 76 -13.19 -3.08 4.16
CA ALA A 76 -14.15 -1.98 4.21
C ALA A 76 -14.94 -2.04 5.51
N THR A 77 -14.88 -0.98 6.29
CA THR A 77 -15.56 -0.88 7.59
C THR A 77 -16.58 0.24 7.58
N SER A 78 -17.37 0.34 8.66
CA SER A 78 -18.08 1.58 8.93
C SER A 78 -17.11 2.75 9.14
N LYS A 79 -17.61 3.99 9.01
CA LYS A 79 -16.81 5.20 9.28
C LYS A 79 -16.30 5.24 10.73
N GLU A 80 -17.10 4.81 11.69
CA GLU A 80 -16.73 4.79 13.11
C GLU A 80 -15.60 3.80 13.39
N GLU A 81 -15.74 2.57 12.90
CA GLU A 81 -14.69 1.55 13.02
C GLU A 81 -13.39 1.98 12.33
N TYR A 82 -13.49 2.67 11.19
CA TYR A 82 -12.32 3.23 10.51
C TYR A 82 -11.59 4.25 11.41
N GLN A 83 -12.33 5.18 12.03
CA GLN A 83 -11.73 6.16 12.95
C GLN A 83 -11.11 5.49 14.18
N ASN A 84 -11.75 4.43 14.69
CA ASN A 84 -11.22 3.64 15.80
C ASN A 84 -9.90 2.96 15.39
N TRP A 85 -9.87 2.37 14.19
CA TRP A 85 -8.68 1.75 13.62
C TRP A 85 -7.54 2.75 13.44
N VAL A 86 -7.82 3.95 12.91
CA VAL A 86 -6.80 5.01 12.76
C VAL A 86 -6.15 5.35 14.10
N ARG A 87 -6.95 5.51 15.16
CA ARG A 87 -6.43 5.77 16.52
C ARG A 87 -5.53 4.65 17.03
N ILE A 88 -5.91 3.39 16.80
CA ILE A 88 -5.10 2.23 17.18
C ILE A 88 -3.75 2.24 16.44
N VAL A 89 -3.75 2.45 15.12
CA VAL A 89 -2.52 2.49 14.32
C VAL A 89 -1.60 3.62 14.77
N GLN A 90 -2.15 4.80 15.03
CA GLN A 90 -1.38 5.94 15.54
C GLN A 90 -0.77 5.64 16.91
N SER A 91 -1.46 4.89 17.77
CA SER A 91 -0.98 4.49 19.11
C SER A 91 0.01 3.32 19.12
N SER A 92 0.18 2.60 18.00
CA SER A 92 0.98 1.37 17.93
C SER A 92 2.48 1.57 18.21
N GLY A 93 2.97 2.81 18.25
CA GLY A 93 4.34 3.15 18.64
C GLY A 93 5.42 2.81 17.61
N ARG A 94 5.10 2.04 16.55
CA ARG A 94 6.06 1.70 15.50
C ARG A 94 6.04 2.75 14.39
N GLY A 95 7.01 3.66 14.45
CA GLY A 95 7.25 4.65 13.42
C GLY A 95 7.65 4.07 12.08
N LEU A 96 7.33 4.79 11.01
CA LEU A 96 7.91 4.58 9.69
C LEU A 96 8.56 5.89 9.21
N SER A 97 9.89 5.88 9.18
CA SER A 97 10.76 6.88 8.54
C SER A 97 11.37 6.32 7.25
N PHE A 98 12.00 7.18 6.44
CA PHE A 98 12.74 6.74 5.26
C PHE A 98 13.91 5.79 5.61
N SER A 99 14.59 5.98 6.74
CA SER A 99 15.64 5.06 7.19
C SER A 99 15.08 3.68 7.58
N ASP A 100 13.93 3.62 8.25
CA ASP A 100 13.30 2.33 8.59
C ASP A 100 12.89 1.58 7.32
N TYR A 101 12.35 2.32 6.35
CA TYR A 101 12.01 1.79 5.03
C TYR A 101 13.23 1.14 4.35
N GLN A 102 14.33 1.88 4.18
CA GLN A 102 15.53 1.38 3.49
C GLN A 102 16.20 0.21 4.24
N ASN A 103 16.23 0.25 5.57
CA ASN A 103 16.94 -0.74 6.36
C ASN A 103 16.14 -2.02 6.63
N GLU A 104 14.81 -1.96 6.63
CA GLU A 104 13.97 -3.10 6.99
C GLU A 104 13.04 -3.55 5.87
N LEU A 105 12.36 -2.63 5.19
CA LEU A 105 11.22 -2.96 4.33
C LEU A 105 11.59 -3.26 2.88
N VAL A 106 12.72 -2.71 2.39
CA VAL A 106 13.21 -2.97 1.02
C VAL A 106 13.88 -4.36 0.89
N LYS A 107 14.29 -4.96 2.02
CA LYS A 107 14.95 -6.26 2.01
C LYS A 107 14.02 -7.33 1.40
N PRO A 108 14.52 -8.17 0.47
CA PRO A 108 13.71 -9.22 -0.14
C PRO A 108 13.06 -10.11 0.92
N SER A 109 11.73 -10.26 0.85
CA SER A 109 10.95 -11.11 1.72
C SER A 109 9.86 -11.84 0.94
N SER A 110 9.22 -12.82 1.54
CA SER A 110 8.11 -13.55 0.92
C SER A 110 7.06 -13.85 2.00
N TYR A 111 5.78 -13.73 1.65
CA TYR A 111 4.66 -13.94 2.59
C TYR A 111 4.78 -13.07 3.85
N ALA A 112 5.19 -11.81 3.69
CA ALA A 112 5.34 -10.89 4.80
C ALA A 112 4.01 -10.75 5.58
N PRO A 113 4.03 -10.85 6.92
CA PRO A 113 2.81 -10.73 7.71
C PRO A 113 2.26 -9.30 7.68
N VAL A 114 0.99 -9.16 8.09
CA VAL A 114 0.39 -7.83 8.30
C VAL A 114 1.19 -7.09 9.36
N GLN A 115 1.57 -5.85 9.06
CA GLN A 115 2.27 -4.97 9.99
C GLN A 115 1.64 -3.58 9.97
N LEU A 116 1.55 -2.95 11.14
CA LEU A 116 1.03 -1.59 11.32
C LEU A 116 2.17 -0.65 11.67
N PHE A 117 2.09 0.56 11.13
CA PHE A 117 3.08 1.61 11.34
C PHE A 117 2.36 2.95 11.41
N SER A 118 2.86 3.86 12.23
CA SER A 118 2.51 5.28 12.18
C SER A 118 3.49 6.00 11.25
N LEU A 119 2.98 6.73 10.26
CA LEU A 119 3.81 7.48 9.33
C LEU A 119 4.47 8.66 10.06
N GLN A 120 5.80 8.66 10.15
CA GLN A 120 6.57 9.75 10.75
C GLN A 120 7.13 10.70 9.70
N ASP A 121 7.55 10.16 8.56
CA ASP A 121 8.03 10.93 7.42
C ASP A 121 6.89 11.16 6.41
N ARG A 122 6.40 12.39 6.31
CA ARG A 122 5.32 12.76 5.37
C ARG A 122 5.79 12.82 3.91
N GLU A 123 7.10 12.92 3.68
CA GLU A 123 7.70 12.96 2.35
C GLU A 123 8.15 11.57 1.88
N LEU A 124 7.90 10.52 2.68
CA LEU A 124 8.34 9.16 2.38
C LEU A 124 7.99 8.71 0.96
N PHE A 125 6.77 9.00 0.51
CA PHE A 125 6.30 8.64 -0.83
C PHE A 125 7.10 9.34 -1.93
N GLU A 126 7.34 10.65 -1.80
CA GLU A 126 8.12 11.42 -2.77
C GLU A 126 9.58 10.95 -2.79
N ARG A 127 10.17 10.69 -1.62
CA ARG A 127 11.55 10.16 -1.51
C ARG A 127 11.72 8.81 -2.22
N ILE A 128 10.70 7.94 -2.15
CA ILE A 128 10.67 6.64 -2.85
C ILE A 128 10.55 6.83 -4.37
N ILE A 129 9.89 7.88 -4.86
CA ILE A 129 9.85 8.21 -6.29
C ILE A 129 11.20 8.79 -6.74
N ASP A 130 11.73 9.75 -5.98
CA ASP A 130 12.92 10.53 -6.32
C ASP A 130 14.19 9.67 -6.42
N GLN A 131 14.28 8.57 -5.66
CA GLN A 131 15.41 7.64 -5.75
C GLN A 131 15.61 7.07 -7.17
N TYR A 132 14.54 7.01 -7.98
CA TYR A 132 14.59 6.54 -9.36
C TYR A 132 14.68 7.68 -10.39
N MET A 133 14.37 8.92 -9.99
CA MET A 133 14.47 10.10 -10.85
C MET A 133 15.91 10.61 -10.99
N ALA A 134 16.77 10.32 -10.01
CA ALA A 134 18.14 10.84 -9.95
C ALA A 134 19.13 10.31 -11.01
N HIS A 135 18.70 9.42 -11.92
CA HIS A 135 19.54 8.83 -12.98
C HIS A 135 19.47 9.52 -14.34
N THR A 136 19.20 10.83 -14.38
CA THR A 136 19.42 11.63 -15.60
C THR A 136 20.61 12.57 -15.43
N LYS A 137 21.83 12.02 -15.39
CA LYS A 137 23.08 12.68 -15.82
C LYS A 137 24.09 11.64 -16.29
#